data_AF-A0A840R6Z2-F1
#
_entry.id   AF-A0A840R6Z2-F1
#
_cell.length_a   1.000
_cell.length_b   1.000
_cell.length_c   1.000
_cell.angle_alpha   90.00
_cell.angle_beta   90.00
_cell.angle_gamma   90.00
#
_symmetry.space_group_name_H-M   'P 1'
#
loop_
_entity.id
_entity.type
_entity.pdbx_description
1 polymer ?
#
loop_
_entity_poly.entity_id
_entity_poly.type
_entity_poly.pdbx_seq_one_letter_code
_entity_poly.pdbx_strand_id
1 'polypeptide(L)'
;MKRNLMVLLFALMALTSLAQAAALEEAYHSMCEKLKSCALTDVAESDLSPEMRAMILQSMEGACVSIQQQFANVASAHPLYAPASACMESMAALSCDEITSRGDQSTPECARYEKMVTTTP
;
A
#
# COMPACT_ATOMS: atom_id res chain seq x y z
N MET A 1 19.10 -33.88 21.35
CA MET A 1 17.91 -33.02 21.17
C MET A 1 18.23 -31.53 21.06
N LYS A 2 18.99 -30.92 21.98
CA LYS A 2 19.31 -29.47 21.95
C LYS A 2 20.03 -28.97 20.68
N ARG A 3 20.89 -29.80 20.09
CA ARG A 3 21.67 -29.47 18.87
C ARG A 3 20.82 -29.42 17.60
N ASN A 4 19.77 -30.23 17.51
CA ASN A 4 18.84 -30.20 16.38
C ASN A 4 17.82 -29.06 16.52
N LEU A 5 17.45 -28.72 17.76
CA LEU A 5 16.57 -27.58 18.06
C LEU A 5 17.22 -26.24 17.67
N MET A 6 18.54 -26.09 17.90
CA MET A 6 19.27 -24.87 17.56
C MET A 6 19.42 -24.67 16.04
N VAL A 7 19.59 -25.75 15.27
CA VAL A 7 19.67 -25.71 13.80
C VAL A 7 18.30 -25.39 13.18
N LEU A 8 17.22 -25.92 13.75
CA LEU A 8 15.85 -25.56 13.36
C LEU A 8 15.53 -24.08 13.64
N LEU A 9 15.92 -23.55 14.80
CA LEU A 9 15.75 -22.14 15.14
C LEU A 9 16.53 -21.20 14.20
N PHE A 10 17.74 -21.60 13.77
CA PHE A 10 18.54 -20.81 12.83
C PHE A 10 17.98 -20.84 11.40
N ALA A 11 17.37 -21.96 10.98
CA ALA A 11 16.71 -22.09 9.68
C ALA A 11 15.40 -21.28 9.59
N LEU A 12 14.66 -21.14 10.70
CA LEU A 12 13.43 -20.32 10.72
C LEU A 12 13.69 -18.82 10.57
N MET A 13 14.83 -18.31 11.02
CA MET A 13 15.18 -16.88 10.87
C MET A 13 15.61 -16.49 9.44
N ALA A 14 16.03 -17.45 8.61
CA ALA A 14 16.48 -17.18 7.24
C ALA A 14 15.33 -17.02 6.23
N LEU A 15 14.10 -17.38 6.61
CA LEU A 15 12.93 -17.37 5.73
C LEU A 15 12.19 -16.02 5.68
N THR A 16 12.50 -15.08 6.58
CA THR A 16 11.76 -13.80 6.68
C THR A 16 12.22 -12.74 5.67
N SER A 17 13.29 -12.98 4.91
CA SER A 17 13.89 -12.00 4.00
C SER A 17 13.35 -12.04 2.55
N LEU A 18 12.57 -13.05 2.18
CA LEU A 18 12.03 -13.21 0.81
C LEU A 18 10.74 -12.41 0.55
N ALA A 19 10.10 -11.87 1.59
CA ALA A 19 8.82 -11.16 1.46
C ALA A 19 8.94 -9.70 1.00
N GLN A 20 10.15 -9.14 0.92
CA GLN A 20 10.34 -7.68 0.71
C GLN A 20 10.43 -7.23 -0.76
N ALA A 21 10.64 -8.15 -1.71
CA ALA A 21 10.91 -7.77 -3.11
C ALA A 21 9.68 -7.36 -3.93
N ALA A 22 8.48 -7.79 -3.54
CA ALA A 22 7.20 -7.41 -4.18
C ALA A 22 6.43 -6.35 -3.39
N ALA A 23 7.04 -5.79 -2.33
CA ALA A 23 6.33 -5.05 -1.30
C ALA A 23 5.69 -3.75 -1.80
N LEU A 24 6.33 -2.99 -2.70
CA LEU A 24 5.76 -1.71 -3.16
C LEU A 24 4.60 -1.89 -4.13
N GLU A 25 4.71 -2.85 -5.04
CA GLU A 25 3.64 -3.13 -5.99
C GLU A 25 2.40 -3.66 -5.27
N GLU A 26 2.58 -4.61 -4.35
CA GLU A 26 1.49 -5.17 -3.54
C GLU A 26 0.87 -4.10 -2.63
N ALA A 27 1.70 -3.29 -1.95
CA ALA A 27 1.22 -2.21 -1.09
C ALA A 27 0.41 -1.18 -1.89
N TYR A 28 0.86 -0.85 -3.10
CA TYR A 28 0.16 0.04 -4.00
C TYR A 28 -1.19 -0.57 -4.45
N HIS A 29 -1.19 -1.84 -4.86
CA HIS A 29 -2.41 -2.54 -5.26
C HIS A 29 -3.44 -2.57 -4.12
N SER A 30 -3.00 -2.91 -2.91
CA SER A 30 -3.84 -2.91 -1.71
C SER A 30 -4.43 -1.53 -1.42
N MET A 31 -3.63 -0.46 -1.54
CA MET A 31 -4.10 0.91 -1.37
C MET A 31 -5.10 1.33 -2.48
N CYS A 32 -4.86 0.94 -3.72
CA CYS A 32 -5.81 1.20 -4.82
C CYS A 32 -7.17 0.54 -4.54
N GLU A 33 -7.19 -0.75 -4.21
CA GLU A 33 -8.43 -1.47 -3.92
C GLU A 33 -9.14 -0.87 -2.71
N LYS A 34 -8.38 -0.42 -1.71
CA LYS A 34 -8.92 0.29 -0.56
C LYS A 34 -9.65 1.56 -0.98
N LEU A 35 -9.02 2.41 -1.80
CA LEU A 35 -9.62 3.66 -2.26
C LEU A 35 -10.87 3.43 -3.13
N LYS A 36 -10.82 2.43 -4.02
CA LYS A 36 -11.99 2.01 -4.82
C LYS A 36 -13.14 1.56 -3.92
N SER A 37 -12.84 0.72 -2.92
CA SER A 37 -13.86 0.25 -1.97
C SER A 37 -14.45 1.41 -1.16
N CYS A 38 -13.64 2.38 -0.73
CA CYS A 38 -14.14 3.52 0.03
C CYS A 38 -15.02 4.42 -0.84
N ALA A 39 -14.59 4.71 -2.07
CA ALA A 39 -15.40 5.46 -3.02
C ALA A 39 -16.72 4.73 -3.34
N LEU A 40 -16.71 3.39 -3.37
CA LEU A 40 -17.94 2.62 -3.56
C LEU A 40 -18.90 2.74 -2.39
N THR A 41 -18.41 2.83 -1.15
CA THR A 41 -19.28 3.07 0.01
C THR A 41 -19.97 4.43 -0.14
N ASP A 42 -19.21 5.48 -0.46
CA ASP A 42 -19.76 6.82 -0.67
C ASP A 42 -20.75 6.87 -1.85
N VAL A 43 -20.41 6.17 -2.94
CA VAL A 43 -21.26 6.08 -4.14
C VAL A 43 -22.46 5.16 -3.91
N ALA A 44 -22.38 4.16 -3.04
CA ALA A 44 -23.50 3.28 -2.71
C ALA A 44 -24.62 4.06 -2.01
N GLU A 45 -24.26 5.03 -1.18
CA GLU A 45 -25.18 5.95 -0.52
C GLU A 45 -25.70 7.07 -1.45
N SER A 46 -25.10 7.22 -2.62
CA SER A 46 -25.52 8.18 -3.64
C SER A 46 -26.55 7.59 -4.62
N ASP A 47 -27.46 8.44 -5.10
CA ASP A 47 -28.56 8.08 -6.02
C ASP A 47 -28.09 7.94 -7.49
N LEU A 48 -26.95 7.26 -7.69
CA LEU A 48 -26.37 7.00 -9.01
C LEU A 48 -26.89 5.69 -9.60
N SER A 49 -27.20 5.70 -10.90
CA SER A 49 -27.54 4.50 -11.64
C SER A 49 -26.40 3.48 -11.66
N PRO A 50 -26.68 2.18 -11.81
CA PRO A 50 -25.66 1.15 -11.91
C PRO A 50 -24.62 1.41 -13.01
N GLU A 51 -25.03 1.97 -14.16
CA GLU A 51 -24.06 2.33 -15.22
C GLU A 51 -23.10 3.43 -14.78
N MET A 52 -23.57 4.47 -14.10
CA MET A 52 -22.70 5.55 -13.61
C MET A 52 -21.71 5.03 -12.57
N ARG A 53 -22.14 4.13 -11.68
CA ARG A 53 -21.26 3.48 -10.69
C ARG A 53 -20.16 2.68 -11.38
N ALA A 54 -20.51 1.91 -12.41
CA ALA A 54 -19.55 1.14 -13.20
C ALA A 54 -18.53 2.04 -13.93
N MET A 55 -18.98 3.16 -14.51
CA MET A 55 -18.09 4.13 -15.16
C MET A 55 -17.08 4.76 -14.20
N ILE A 56 -17.51 5.12 -12.99
CA ILE A 56 -16.62 5.66 -11.95
C ILE A 56 -15.58 4.63 -11.57
N LEU A 57 -16.00 3.40 -11.26
CA LEU A 57 -15.10 2.31 -10.91
C LEU A 57 -14.07 2.00 -12.00
N GLN A 58 -14.51 1.95 -13.25
CA GLN A 58 -13.63 1.72 -14.39
C GLN A 58 -12.60 2.84 -14.55
N SER A 59 -13.00 4.08 -14.27
CA SER A 59 -12.09 5.23 -14.31
C SER A 59 -11.05 5.17 -13.19
N MET A 60 -11.45 4.76 -11.98
CA MET A 60 -10.54 4.54 -10.86
C MET A 60 -9.57 3.39 -11.14
N GLU A 61 -10.05 2.30 -11.73
CA GLU A 61 -9.20 1.18 -12.16
C GLU A 61 -8.12 1.63 -13.15
N GLY A 62 -8.52 2.42 -14.16
CA GLY A 62 -7.57 2.97 -15.12
C GLY A 62 -6.51 3.87 -14.48
N ALA A 63 -6.92 4.72 -13.53
CA ALA A 63 -5.99 5.55 -12.75
C ALA A 63 -5.04 4.69 -11.92
N CYS A 64 -5.55 3.63 -11.31
CA CYS A 64 -4.76 2.72 -10.51
C CYS A 64 -3.66 2.04 -11.33
N VAL A 65 -4.03 1.46 -12.47
CA VAL A 65 -3.09 0.81 -13.40
C VAL A 65 -2.05 1.81 -13.90
N SER A 66 -2.46 3.03 -14.25
CA SER A 66 -1.54 4.06 -14.75
C SER A 66 -0.46 4.44 -13.73
N ILE A 67 -0.80 4.57 -12.45
CA ILE A 67 0.17 4.87 -11.40
C ILE A 67 1.03 3.63 -11.09
N GLN A 68 0.45 2.42 -11.06
CA GLN A 68 1.20 1.18 -10.85
C GLN A 68 2.34 1.04 -11.88
N GLN A 69 2.06 1.37 -13.14
CA GLN A 69 3.06 1.34 -14.22
C GLN A 69 4.24 2.29 -13.98
N GLN A 70 4.07 3.37 -13.21
CA GLN A 70 5.17 4.27 -12.85
C GLN A 70 6.13 3.60 -11.86
N PHE A 71 5.65 2.65 -11.06
CA PHE A 71 6.46 1.90 -10.10
C PHE A 71 7.13 0.66 -10.68
N ALA A 72 6.69 0.18 -11.85
CA ALA A 72 7.19 -1.05 -12.48
C ALA A 72 8.72 -1.05 -12.71
N ASN A 73 9.34 0.13 -12.80
CA ASN A 73 10.79 0.29 -13.01
C ASN A 73 11.53 0.81 -11.78
N VAL A 74 10.87 0.93 -10.62
CA VAL A 74 11.52 1.40 -9.40
C VAL A 74 12.32 0.24 -8.79
N ALA A 75 13.63 0.43 -8.69
CA ALA A 75 14.51 -0.56 -8.09
C ALA A 75 14.15 -0.78 -6.62
N SER A 76 13.94 -2.04 -6.22
CA SER A 76 13.71 -2.44 -4.82
C SER A 76 14.88 -2.07 -3.89
N ALA A 77 16.07 -1.88 -4.44
CA ALA A 77 17.25 -1.39 -3.73
C ALA A 77 17.21 0.11 -3.42
N HIS A 78 16.26 0.87 -3.96
CA HIS A 78 16.17 2.30 -3.69
C HIS A 78 15.90 2.54 -2.20
N PRO A 79 16.62 3.46 -1.53
CA PRO A 79 16.48 3.70 -0.08
C PRO A 79 15.06 4.07 0.36
N LEU A 80 14.27 4.61 -0.56
CA LEU A 80 12.88 5.00 -0.33
C LEU A 80 11.86 3.89 -0.65
N TYR A 81 12.27 2.76 -1.24
CA TYR A 81 11.35 1.69 -1.64
C TYR A 81 10.56 1.14 -0.45
N ALA A 82 11.25 0.61 0.56
CA ALA A 82 10.60 0.04 1.74
C ALA A 82 9.82 1.08 2.58
N PRO A 83 10.33 2.30 2.82
CA PRO A 83 9.55 3.36 3.47
C PRO A 83 8.27 3.73 2.71
N ALA A 84 8.30 3.77 1.37
CA ALA A 84 7.12 4.04 0.55
C ALA A 84 6.09 2.91 0.66
N SER A 85 6.53 1.65 0.59
CA SER A 85 5.66 0.48 0.79
C SER A 85 4.97 0.53 2.15
N ALA A 86 5.73 0.79 3.22
CA ALA A 86 5.18 0.86 4.57
C ALA A 86 4.15 1.99 4.74
N CYS A 87 4.36 3.15 4.09
CA CYS A 87 3.37 4.22 4.06
C CYS A 87 2.07 3.75 3.39
N MET A 88 2.15 3.15 2.21
CA MET A 88 0.95 2.65 1.50
C MET A 88 0.22 1.57 2.29
N GLU A 89 0.93 0.60 2.88
CA GLU A 89 0.35 -0.45 3.73
C GLU A 89 -0.36 0.16 4.96
N SER A 90 0.26 1.13 5.62
CA SER A 90 -0.34 1.79 6.79
C SER A 90 -1.64 2.52 6.45
N MET A 91 -1.73 3.09 5.25
CA MET A 91 -2.92 3.79 4.76
C MET A 91 -4.01 2.79 4.35
N ALA A 92 -3.63 1.69 3.68
CA ALA A 92 -4.56 0.63 3.29
C ALA A 92 -5.22 -0.06 4.50
N ALA A 93 -4.53 -0.10 5.64
CA ALA A 93 -5.02 -0.67 6.90
C ALA A 93 -6.08 0.19 7.61
N LEU A 94 -6.23 1.46 7.25
CA LEU A 94 -7.23 2.35 7.85
C LEU A 94 -8.65 1.96 7.43
N SER A 95 -9.66 2.33 8.19
CA SER A 95 -11.05 2.33 7.72
C SER A 95 -11.30 3.44 6.70
N CYS A 96 -12.40 3.36 5.95
CA CYS A 96 -12.76 4.41 4.99
C CYS A 96 -13.06 5.74 5.68
N ASP A 97 -13.73 5.71 6.83
CA ASP A 97 -13.96 6.89 7.67
C ASP A 97 -12.62 7.51 8.13
N GLU A 98 -11.67 6.68 8.57
CA GLU A 98 -10.34 7.15 8.95
C GLU A 98 -9.50 7.66 7.77
N ILE A 99 -9.85 7.37 6.53
CA ILE A 99 -9.22 7.93 5.33
C ILE A 99 -9.87 9.27 5.00
N THR A 100 -11.20 9.36 5.01
CA THR A 100 -11.95 10.57 4.64
C THR A 100 -11.87 11.66 5.71
N SER A 101 -11.85 11.29 7.00
CA SER A 101 -11.86 12.25 8.12
C SER A 101 -10.47 12.75 8.54
N ARG A 102 -9.41 12.20 7.94
CA ARG A 102 -8.02 12.42 8.40
C ARG A 102 -7.47 13.81 8.09
N GLY A 103 -7.97 14.44 7.03
CA GLY A 103 -7.41 15.68 6.50
C GLY A 103 -5.93 15.51 6.15
N ASP A 104 -5.08 16.43 6.60
CA ASP A 104 -3.63 16.43 6.31
C ASP A 104 -2.81 15.54 7.26
N GLN A 105 -3.43 14.72 8.11
CA GLN A 105 -2.72 13.92 9.11
C GLN A 105 -2.14 12.63 8.52
N SER A 106 -0.85 12.60 8.21
CA SER A 106 -0.18 11.37 7.77
C SER A 106 -0.13 10.29 8.87
N THR A 107 -0.13 9.01 8.47
CA THR A 107 0.25 7.92 9.39
C THR A 107 1.72 8.08 9.82
N PRO A 108 2.15 7.48 10.95
CA PRO A 108 3.55 7.51 11.36
C PRO A 108 4.52 7.04 10.26
N GLU A 109 4.12 6.05 9.47
CA GLU A 109 4.89 5.49 8.35
C GLU A 109 5.02 6.49 7.21
N CYS A 110 3.92 7.16 6.83
CA CYS A 110 3.94 8.20 5.81
C CYS A 110 4.74 9.43 6.26
N ALA A 111 4.59 9.87 7.51
CA ALA A 111 5.39 10.95 8.07
C ALA A 111 6.89 10.63 8.09
N ARG A 112 7.25 9.36 8.29
CA ARG A 112 8.65 8.90 8.17
C ARG A 112 9.11 8.94 6.73
N TYR A 113 8.31 8.45 5.79
CA TYR A 113 8.62 8.51 4.37
C TYR A 113 8.85 9.95 3.89
N GLU A 114 7.92 10.87 4.18
CA GLU A 114 8.00 12.31 3.83
C GLU A 114 9.29 12.98 4.32
N LYS A 115 9.71 12.68 5.56
CA LYS A 115 11.00 13.15 6.11
C LYS A 115 12.19 12.64 5.31
N MET A 116 12.13 11.41 4.80
CA MET A 116 13.21 10.85 3.98
C MET A 116 13.24 11.50 2.60
N VAL A 117 12.08 11.74 1.97
CA VAL A 117 12.02 12.40 0.65
C VAL A 117 12.57 13.83 0.72
N THR A 118 12.29 14.57 1.80
CA THR A 118 12.75 15.95 1.99
C THR A 118 14.23 16.09 2.39
N THR A 119 14.90 14.99 2.71
CA THR A 119 16.32 14.97 3.15
C THR A 119 17.25 14.26 2.17
N THR A 120 16.70 13.69 1.09
CA THR A 120 17.49 13.02 0.04
C THR A 120 17.86 14.07 -1.03
N PRO A 121 19.16 14.37 -1.25
CA PRO A 121 19.60 15.33 -2.26
C PRO A 121 19.36 14.85 -3.70
#